data_AF-A0A2G2VZ71-F1
#
_entry.id   AF-A0A2G2VZ71-F1
#
_cell.length_a   1.000
_cell.length_b   1.000
_cell.length_c   1.000
_cell.angle_alpha   90.00
_cell.angle_beta   90.00
_cell.angle_gamma   90.00
#
_symmetry.space_group_name_H-M   'P 1'
#
loop_
_entity.id
_entity.type
_entity.pdbx_description
1 polymer ?
#
loop_
_entity_poly.entity_id
_entity_poly.type
_entity_poly.pdbx_seq_one_letter_code
_entity_poly.pdbx_strand_id
1 'polypeptide(L)'
;MDCSIPSSTHRSLSCNSPLCSALGSRACAKCFNAHSPDDCSSNPCILTPSNSVTHKSSTGTAIVEALALAVTDGRNPGQVKGFSEFLLSCSKKCLLKGLMKGVAGLAGLGRSNFSLSTQISTSFVSTRTFALCVSGSPSAPGVAFFGSAGPYYFLPQIDLSKTLNYTPLILNPGQPDYFINLTSIKVNGVSIQLNQTILAVDQHGFGGTTKLSTVTPYTTLHSNIYKAFTETFVNESTKLNLTLTNAMEPFNVCYNADEVLDTTVGPMVPTVDLVMNSDDVFWRIFGSNSMVRIARDGVDVWCLGFLDGEIKNMTAMIIIGGHQMENNLLQFDLEQQRLGFSSSVLAYKTSCSNFNFTTSSNLS
;
A
#
# COMPACT_ATOMS: atom_id res chain seq x y z
N MET A 1 14.47 1.66 10.18
CA MET A 1 15.31 2.61 9.43
C MET A 1 16.78 2.34 9.74
N ASP A 2 17.68 2.76 8.87
CA ASP A 2 19.10 2.95 9.16
C ASP A 2 19.28 4.29 9.87
N CYS A 3 19.77 4.23 11.11
CA CYS A 3 19.94 5.40 11.98
C CYS A 3 21.43 5.70 12.22
N SER A 4 22.29 5.37 11.25
CA SER A 4 23.73 5.66 11.33
C SER A 4 24.06 7.16 11.32
N ILE A 5 23.09 8.02 11.03
CA ILE A 5 23.27 9.48 10.97
C ILE A 5 23.01 10.06 12.37
N PRO A 6 23.95 10.85 12.95
CA PRO A 6 23.76 11.49 14.24
C PRO A 6 22.60 12.48 14.23
N SER A 7 21.83 12.52 15.32
CA SER A 7 20.73 13.46 15.55
C SER A 7 20.77 13.95 16.99
N SER A 8 20.48 15.23 17.21
CA SER A 8 20.44 15.85 18.54
C SER A 8 19.13 15.57 19.29
N THR A 9 18.08 15.17 18.59
CA THR A 9 16.75 14.82 19.15
C THR A 9 16.57 13.32 19.37
N HIS A 10 17.56 12.52 18.95
CA HIS A 10 17.59 11.07 19.13
C HIS A 10 17.60 10.67 20.61
N ARG A 11 16.62 9.84 21.01
CA ARG A 11 16.55 9.26 22.35
C ARG A 11 16.28 7.76 22.29
N SER A 12 17.21 6.96 22.80
CA SER A 12 17.01 5.51 22.96
C SER A 12 15.90 5.21 23.97
N LEU A 13 15.01 4.27 23.65
CA LEU A 13 13.97 3.84 24.57
C LEU A 13 14.50 2.77 25.53
N SER A 14 14.37 3.00 26.85
CA SER A 14 14.77 2.02 27.86
C SER A 14 13.85 0.80 27.89
N CYS A 15 14.40 -0.39 28.12
CA CYS A 15 13.64 -1.64 28.18
C CYS A 15 12.61 -1.66 29.32
N ASN A 16 12.89 -0.98 30.43
CA ASN A 16 12.00 -0.93 31.59
C ASN A 16 10.88 0.12 31.44
N SER A 17 10.82 0.83 30.31
CA SER A 17 9.79 1.83 30.08
C SER A 17 8.42 1.18 29.80
N PRO A 18 7.30 1.77 30.28
CA PRO A 18 5.96 1.30 29.93
C PRO A 18 5.71 1.26 28.42
N LEU A 19 6.34 2.17 27.67
CA LEU A 19 6.27 2.22 26.22
C LEU A 19 6.93 1.00 25.57
N CYS A 20 8.06 0.51 26.11
CA CYS A 20 8.68 -0.72 25.63
C CYS A 20 7.79 -1.95 25.85
N SER A 21 7.12 -2.02 27.00
CA SER A 21 6.13 -3.07 27.28
C SER A 21 4.94 -2.99 26.32
N ALA A 22 4.44 -1.78 26.03
CA ALA A 22 3.35 -1.55 25.09
C ALA A 22 3.71 -1.94 23.64
N LEU A 23 4.98 -1.82 23.25
CA LEU A 23 5.50 -2.29 21.97
C LEU A 23 5.55 -3.82 21.84
N GLY A 24 5.26 -4.56 22.91
CA GLY A 24 5.32 -6.02 22.93
C GLY A 24 6.75 -6.56 22.83
N SER A 25 7.76 -5.74 23.13
CA SER A 25 9.15 -6.21 23.18
C SER A 25 9.29 -7.21 24.32
N ARG A 26 9.78 -8.42 23.99
CA ARG A 26 10.11 -9.48 24.96
C ARG A 26 11.61 -9.63 25.20
N ALA A 27 12.41 -8.77 24.55
CA ALA A 27 13.86 -8.86 24.57
C ALA A 27 14.46 -7.54 25.04
N CYS A 28 15.31 -7.63 26.06
CA CYS A 28 16.18 -6.55 26.50
C CYS A 28 17.62 -6.93 26.12
N ALA A 29 18.39 -6.04 25.52
CA ALA A 29 19.80 -6.33 25.28
C ALA A 29 20.58 -6.24 26.60
N LYS A 30 21.22 -7.35 27.00
CA LYS A 30 22.22 -7.33 28.08
C LYS A 30 23.58 -7.01 27.47
N CYS A 31 24.25 -5.96 27.95
CA CYS A 31 25.63 -5.69 27.55
C CYS A 31 26.55 -6.71 28.24
N PHE A 32 27.17 -7.61 27.47
CA PHE A 32 28.07 -8.63 28.01
C PHE A 32 29.53 -8.15 28.16
N ASN A 33 29.87 -6.95 27.65
CA ASN A 33 31.23 -6.38 27.64
C ASN A 33 31.29 -4.93 28.20
N ALA A 34 30.57 -4.63 29.28
CA ALA A 34 30.66 -3.31 29.92
C ALA A 34 31.82 -3.27 30.92
N HIS A 35 32.72 -2.30 30.81
CA HIS A 35 33.86 -2.13 31.74
C HIS A 35 33.50 -1.23 32.95
N SER A 36 32.31 -0.64 32.95
CA SER A 36 31.74 0.18 34.03
C SER A 36 30.21 -0.03 34.11
N PRO A 37 29.56 0.15 35.27
CA PRO A 37 28.10 0.19 35.39
C PRO A 37 27.42 1.19 34.43
N ASP A 38 28.10 2.28 34.08
CA ASP A 38 27.60 3.33 33.17
C ASP A 38 27.69 2.94 31.68
N ASP A 39 28.59 2.03 31.29
CA ASP A 39 28.67 1.44 29.94
C ASP A 39 27.44 0.57 29.61
N CYS A 40 26.68 0.17 30.64
CA CYS A 40 25.49 -0.67 30.58
C CYS A 40 24.18 0.11 30.85
N SER A 41 24.26 1.44 30.93
CA SER A 41 23.13 2.30 31.33
C SER A 41 21.96 2.34 30.36
N SER A 42 22.13 1.90 29.10
CA SER A 42 21.14 2.14 28.06
C SER A 42 20.24 0.96 27.70
N ASN A 43 20.22 -0.14 28.48
CA ASN A 43 19.43 -1.38 28.27
C ASN A 43 18.23 -1.17 27.32
N PRO A 44 18.44 -1.25 25.98
CA PRO A 44 17.52 -0.63 25.05
C PRO A 44 16.37 -1.58 24.78
N CYS A 45 15.21 -0.99 24.51
CA CYS A 45 14.06 -1.73 24.03
C CYS A 45 14.37 -2.31 22.64
N ILE A 46 14.35 -3.64 22.54
CA ILE A 46 14.67 -4.33 21.28
C ILE A 46 13.38 -4.63 20.51
N LEU A 47 13.40 -4.32 19.22
CA LEU A 47 12.34 -4.63 18.26
C LEU A 47 12.87 -5.57 17.17
N THR A 48 11.95 -6.14 16.41
CA THR A 48 12.25 -7.01 15.27
C THR A 48 11.70 -6.38 13.98
N PRO A 49 12.30 -5.28 13.49
CA PRO A 49 11.91 -4.71 12.20
C PRO A 49 12.12 -5.72 11.07
N SER A 50 11.18 -5.72 10.15
CA SER A 50 11.19 -6.57 8.95
C SER A 50 11.27 -5.72 7.70
N ASN A 51 12.02 -6.21 6.71
CA ASN A 51 11.95 -5.74 5.35
C ASN A 51 10.85 -6.54 4.64
N SER A 52 9.75 -5.87 4.33
CA SER A 52 8.57 -6.48 3.71
C SER A 52 8.74 -6.83 2.22
N VAL A 53 9.81 -6.37 1.57
CA VAL A 53 10.16 -6.74 0.18
C VAL A 53 10.96 -8.04 0.15
N THR A 54 11.91 -8.22 1.08
CA THR A 54 12.79 -9.41 1.12
C THR A 54 12.36 -10.45 2.15
N HIS A 55 11.32 -10.15 2.94
CA HIS A 55 10.84 -10.93 4.08
C HIS A 55 11.92 -11.24 5.14
N LYS A 56 13.01 -10.46 5.16
CA LYS A 56 14.07 -10.59 6.15
C LYS A 56 13.80 -9.72 7.35
N SER A 57 14.03 -10.29 8.53
CA SER A 57 13.94 -9.56 9.79
C SER A 57 15.32 -9.46 10.43
N SER A 58 15.53 -8.41 11.20
CA SER A 58 16.75 -8.25 11.99
C SER A 58 16.40 -7.64 13.34
N THR A 59 17.35 -7.70 14.26
CA THR A 59 17.26 -6.99 15.53
C THR A 59 17.36 -5.49 15.28
N GLY A 60 16.51 -4.72 15.94
CA GLY A 60 16.56 -3.26 15.96
C GLY A 60 16.35 -2.71 17.36
N THR A 61 16.71 -1.45 17.56
CA THR A 61 16.46 -0.71 18.79
C THR A 61 15.27 0.24 18.58
N ALA A 62 14.39 0.34 19.57
CA ALA A 62 13.37 1.36 19.57
C ALA A 62 13.99 2.70 19.98
N ILE A 63 13.72 3.74 19.19
CA ILE A 63 14.14 5.11 19.49
C ILE A 63 12.96 6.05 19.37
N VAL A 64 13.08 7.18 20.05
CA VAL A 64 12.22 8.35 19.90
C VAL A 64 13.01 9.42 19.16
N GLU A 65 12.38 10.05 18.18
CA GLU A 65 12.97 11.06 17.31
C GLU A 65 11.95 12.14 16.96
N ALA A 66 12.42 13.31 16.54
CA ALA A 66 11.55 14.33 15.96
C ALA A 66 11.18 13.99 14.51
N LEU A 67 9.89 14.13 14.17
CA LEU A 67 9.40 14.07 12.80
C LEU A 67 8.66 15.37 12.47
N ALA A 68 8.76 15.83 11.23
CA ALA A 68 8.08 17.02 10.78
C ALA A 68 7.37 16.76 9.44
N LEU A 69 6.12 17.23 9.33
CA LEU A 69 5.28 17.05 8.16
C LEU A 69 4.58 18.36 7.79
N ALA A 70 4.33 18.59 6.51
CA ALA A 70 3.55 19.73 6.07
C ALA A 70 2.08 19.56 6.47
N VAL A 71 1.49 20.60 7.06
CA VAL A 71 0.04 20.70 7.27
C VAL A 71 -0.63 20.97 5.92
N THR A 72 -1.87 20.54 5.72
CA THR A 72 -2.61 20.81 4.47
C THR A 72 -4.10 20.98 4.74
N ASP A 73 -4.75 21.85 3.97
CA ASP A 73 -6.21 21.98 3.88
C ASP A 73 -6.82 21.03 2.84
N GLY A 74 -6.00 20.13 2.28
CA GLY A 74 -6.38 19.22 1.21
C GLY A 74 -6.09 19.73 -0.20
N ARG A 75 -5.65 20.99 -0.38
CA ARG A 75 -5.27 21.56 -1.70
C ARG A 75 -3.77 21.59 -1.92
N ASN A 76 -3.06 22.06 -0.90
CA ASN A 76 -1.64 22.40 -0.96
C ASN A 76 -0.96 22.10 0.37
N PRO A 77 0.35 21.80 0.38
CA PRO A 77 1.12 21.81 1.61
C PRO A 77 1.24 23.24 2.16
N GLY A 78 1.18 23.38 3.47
CA GLY A 78 1.36 24.61 4.24
C GLY A 78 2.64 24.56 5.06
N GLN A 79 2.61 25.17 6.25
CA GLN A 79 3.73 25.14 7.18
C GLN A 79 4.05 23.71 7.65
N VAL A 80 5.33 23.46 7.87
CA VAL A 80 5.82 22.20 8.41
C VAL A 80 5.66 22.24 9.92
N LYS A 81 4.95 21.24 10.47
CA LYS A 81 4.75 21.08 11.90
C LYS A 81 5.55 19.89 12.40
N GLY A 82 6.46 20.17 13.33
CA GLY A 82 7.25 19.15 14.02
C GLY A 82 6.51 18.55 15.20
N PHE A 83 6.78 17.29 15.48
CA PHE A 83 6.43 16.64 16.74
C PHE A 83 7.62 15.79 17.22
N SER A 84 7.97 15.95 18.49
CA SER A 84 9.27 15.53 19.02
C SER A 84 9.31 14.08 19.53
N GLU A 85 8.16 13.40 19.55
CA GLU A 85 8.02 12.07 20.16
C GLU A 85 7.59 10.99 19.15
N PHE A 86 8.22 10.97 17.98
CA PHE A 86 7.97 9.92 17.00
C PHE A 86 8.81 8.68 17.32
N LEU A 87 8.12 7.56 17.55
CA LEU A 87 8.74 6.27 17.81
C LEU A 87 9.05 5.55 16.50
N LEU A 88 10.29 5.08 16.35
CA LEU A 88 10.71 4.27 15.21
C LEU A 88 11.71 3.18 15.64
N SER A 89 11.95 2.22 14.74
CA SER A 89 12.95 1.18 14.94
C SER A 89 14.20 1.43 14.10
N CYS A 90 15.35 1.48 14.75
CA CYS A 90 16.67 1.54 14.11
C CYS A 90 17.23 0.13 13.94
N SER A 91 17.72 -0.19 12.75
CA SER A 91 18.29 -1.51 12.46
C SER A 91 19.47 -1.41 11.51
N LYS A 92 20.09 -2.57 11.26
CA LYS A 92 21.29 -2.69 10.43
C LYS A 92 20.97 -2.44 8.97
N LYS A 93 21.93 -1.85 8.25
CA LYS A 93 21.88 -1.59 6.80
C LYS A 93 21.56 -2.82 5.95
N CYS A 94 21.83 -4.03 6.43
CA CYS A 94 21.49 -5.26 5.71
C CYS A 94 19.98 -5.41 5.47
N LEU A 95 19.12 -4.81 6.31
CA LEU A 95 17.68 -4.74 6.07
C LEU A 95 17.27 -3.80 4.94
N LEU A 96 18.17 -2.95 4.41
CA LEU A 96 17.86 -2.10 3.26
C LEU A 96 18.02 -2.83 1.91
N LYS A 97 18.60 -4.04 1.91
CA LYS A 97 18.79 -4.81 0.67
C LYS A 97 17.45 -5.05 -0.03
N GLY A 98 17.40 -4.80 -1.34
CA GLY A 98 16.20 -4.97 -2.16
C GLY A 98 15.25 -3.77 -2.15
N LEU A 99 15.47 -2.76 -1.31
CA LEU A 99 14.74 -1.49 -1.38
C LEU A 99 15.35 -0.56 -2.44
N MET A 100 14.60 0.48 -2.82
CA MET A 100 15.05 1.50 -3.77
C MET A 100 16.34 2.19 -3.29
N LYS A 101 17.24 2.51 -4.22
CA LYS A 101 18.49 3.20 -3.91
C LYS A 101 18.21 4.55 -3.23
N GLY A 102 18.92 4.83 -2.15
CA GLY A 102 18.81 6.10 -1.41
C GLY A 102 17.80 6.11 -0.27
N VAL A 103 16.98 5.05 -0.09
CA VAL A 103 16.06 4.98 1.05
C VAL A 103 16.78 4.58 2.33
N ALA A 104 16.39 5.21 3.44
CA ALA A 104 16.89 4.89 4.78
C ALA A 104 16.01 3.87 5.52
N GLY A 105 14.88 3.43 4.96
CA GLY A 105 14.01 2.46 5.62
C GLY A 105 12.61 2.39 5.02
N LEU A 106 11.68 1.88 5.83
CA LEU A 106 10.27 1.68 5.48
C LEU A 106 9.38 2.46 6.45
N ALA A 107 8.33 3.09 5.93
CA ALA A 107 7.27 3.70 6.71
C ALA A 107 6.10 2.71 6.86
N GLY A 108 5.87 2.21 8.07
CA GLY A 108 4.81 1.24 8.34
C GLY A 108 3.45 1.93 8.48
N LEU A 109 2.51 1.60 7.58
CA LEU A 109 1.13 2.08 7.61
C LEU A 109 0.13 1.07 8.16
N GLY A 110 0.58 -0.11 8.61
CA GLY A 110 -0.29 -1.18 9.08
C GLY A 110 -1.08 -0.85 10.36
N ARG A 111 -1.92 -1.80 10.77
CA ARG A 111 -2.78 -1.77 11.96
C ARG A 111 -2.00 -1.94 13.25
N SER A 112 -1.21 -0.93 13.60
CA SER A 112 -0.47 -0.87 14.86
C SER A 112 -0.76 0.45 15.57
N ASN A 113 -0.78 0.41 16.90
CA ASN A 113 -0.85 1.62 17.72
C ASN A 113 0.39 2.52 17.54
N PHE A 114 1.44 1.99 16.93
CA PHE A 114 2.70 2.68 16.65
C PHE A 114 2.99 2.80 15.15
N SER A 115 1.99 2.60 14.28
CA SER A 115 2.14 2.90 12.85
C SER A 115 2.31 4.41 12.63
N LEU A 116 2.85 4.79 11.47
CA LEU A 116 3.02 6.21 11.12
C LEU A 116 1.69 6.98 11.23
N SER A 117 0.61 6.41 10.69
CA SER A 117 -0.72 7.02 10.72
C SER A 117 -1.25 7.20 12.15
N THR A 118 -1.13 6.18 13.01
CA THR A 118 -1.63 6.26 14.39
C THR A 118 -0.81 7.24 15.24
N GLN A 119 0.51 7.27 15.08
CA GLN A 119 1.38 8.20 15.81
C GLN A 119 1.12 9.66 15.42
N ILE A 120 0.96 9.95 14.12
CA ILE A 120 0.59 11.29 13.64
C ILE A 120 -0.77 11.68 14.19
N SER A 121 -1.76 10.80 14.07
CA SER A 121 -3.14 11.08 14.50
C SER A 121 -3.21 11.40 15.99
N THR A 122 -2.46 10.64 16.80
CA THR A 122 -2.36 10.85 18.25
C THR A 122 -1.64 12.15 18.59
N SER A 123 -0.51 12.44 17.93
CA SER A 123 0.31 13.63 18.20
C SER A 123 -0.41 14.94 17.87
N PHE A 124 -1.26 14.93 16.85
CA PHE A 124 -2.03 16.11 16.43
C PHE A 124 -3.49 16.10 16.88
N VAL A 125 -3.90 15.13 17.72
CA VAL A 125 -5.29 14.97 18.20
C VAL A 125 -6.29 15.04 17.04
N SER A 126 -6.05 14.20 16.02
CA SER A 126 -6.83 14.15 14.78
C SER A 126 -7.43 12.76 14.56
N THR A 127 -8.34 12.66 13.59
CA THR A 127 -9.03 11.40 13.26
C THR A 127 -8.03 10.33 12.86
N ARG A 128 -8.25 9.07 13.26
CA ARG A 128 -7.43 7.92 12.82
C ARG A 128 -7.76 7.50 11.38
N THR A 129 -7.54 8.42 10.46
CA THR A 129 -7.78 8.27 9.03
C THR A 129 -6.53 8.67 8.27
N PHE A 130 -6.18 7.88 7.26
CA PHE A 130 -5.18 8.30 6.28
C PHE A 130 -5.65 7.95 4.87
N ALA A 131 -5.21 8.72 3.88
CA ALA A 131 -5.53 8.45 2.49
C ALA A 131 -4.25 8.40 1.66
N LEU A 132 -4.22 7.48 0.69
CA LEU A 132 -3.13 7.32 -0.27
C LEU A 132 -3.67 7.59 -1.68
N CYS A 133 -2.94 8.41 -2.42
CA CYS A 133 -3.12 8.57 -3.86
C CYS A 133 -1.75 8.34 -4.50
N VAL A 134 -1.47 7.11 -4.93
CA VAL A 134 -0.18 6.74 -5.52
C VAL A 134 -0.16 7.20 -6.97
N SER A 135 0.90 7.92 -7.37
CA SER A 135 1.06 8.36 -8.76
C SER A 135 1.38 7.17 -9.65
N GLY A 136 0.69 7.07 -10.79
CA GLY A 136 1.08 6.15 -11.88
C GLY A 136 2.20 6.70 -12.78
N SER A 137 2.76 7.87 -12.46
CA SER A 137 3.90 8.44 -13.17
C SER A 137 5.18 8.27 -12.34
N PRO A 138 6.28 7.74 -12.91
CA PRO A 138 7.55 7.66 -12.22
C PRO A 138 8.22 9.04 -12.05
N SER A 139 7.78 10.07 -12.78
CA SER A 139 8.37 11.40 -12.79
C SER A 139 7.62 12.41 -11.91
N ALA A 140 6.48 12.05 -11.33
CA ALA A 140 5.68 12.93 -10.50
C ALA A 140 5.19 12.20 -9.24
N PRO A 141 5.28 12.83 -8.05
CA PRO A 141 4.94 12.17 -6.79
C PRO A 141 3.43 11.98 -6.64
N GLY A 142 3.04 10.92 -5.93
CA GLY A 142 1.72 10.83 -5.31
C GLY A 142 1.70 11.54 -3.96
N VAL A 143 0.59 11.44 -3.23
CA VAL A 143 0.40 12.08 -1.92
C VAL A 143 -0.21 11.12 -0.91
N ALA A 144 0.21 11.26 0.35
CA ALA A 144 -0.41 10.62 1.50
C ALA A 144 -0.94 11.70 2.46
N PHE A 145 -2.21 11.59 2.85
CA PHE A 145 -2.85 12.46 3.83
C PHE A 145 -3.02 11.70 5.13
N PHE A 146 -2.82 12.38 6.26
CA PHE A 146 -2.97 11.80 7.60
C PHE A 146 -3.83 12.72 8.45
N GLY A 147 -4.67 12.15 9.32
CA GLY A 147 -5.46 12.94 10.27
C GLY A 147 -6.67 13.64 9.66
N SER A 148 -7.10 13.27 8.46
CA SER A 148 -8.25 13.88 7.78
C SER A 148 -8.97 12.90 6.86
N ALA A 149 -10.31 12.97 6.86
CA ALA A 149 -11.20 12.25 5.94
C ALA A 149 -11.50 13.02 4.63
N GLY A 150 -10.80 14.13 4.40
CA GLY A 150 -10.99 15.02 3.25
C GLY A 150 -11.40 16.42 3.67
N PRO A 151 -11.61 17.35 2.72
CA PRO A 151 -11.55 17.14 1.27
C PRO A 151 -10.14 16.84 0.75
N TYR A 152 -10.02 16.23 -0.43
CA TYR A 152 -8.75 15.98 -1.10
C TYR A 152 -8.78 16.58 -2.51
N TYR A 153 -8.29 17.80 -2.65
CA TYR A 153 -8.32 18.55 -3.90
C TYR A 153 -7.12 18.24 -4.80
N PHE A 154 -7.41 17.88 -6.04
CA PHE A 154 -6.44 17.71 -7.11
C PHE A 154 -6.76 18.69 -8.23
N LEU A 155 -5.75 19.13 -8.99
CA LEU A 155 -5.99 20.03 -10.11
C LEU A 155 -6.98 19.40 -11.13
N PRO A 156 -7.93 20.17 -11.69
CA PRO A 156 -8.13 21.63 -11.53
C PRO A 156 -9.15 22.02 -10.45
N GLN A 157 -9.06 21.47 -9.23
CA GLN A 157 -9.99 21.61 -8.08
C GLN A 157 -11.06 20.52 -7.95
N ILE A 158 -10.70 19.28 -8.31
CA ILE A 158 -11.52 18.10 -8.10
C ILE A 158 -11.31 17.58 -6.68
N ASP A 159 -12.37 17.53 -5.88
CA ASP A 159 -12.38 16.90 -4.56
C ASP A 159 -12.63 15.40 -4.68
N LEU A 160 -11.58 14.60 -4.55
CA LEU A 160 -11.66 13.15 -4.68
C LEU A 160 -12.32 12.47 -3.48
N SER A 161 -12.54 13.13 -2.34
CA SER A 161 -13.28 12.48 -1.23
C SER A 161 -14.75 12.22 -1.59
N LYS A 162 -15.29 12.93 -2.60
CA LYS A 162 -16.67 12.78 -3.08
C LYS A 162 -16.88 11.60 -4.02
N THR A 163 -15.80 10.94 -4.44
CA THR A 163 -15.85 9.80 -5.39
C THR A 163 -15.70 8.45 -4.68
N LEU A 164 -15.58 8.45 -3.34
CA LEU A 164 -15.32 7.25 -2.56
C LEU A 164 -16.59 6.42 -2.36
N ASN A 165 -16.48 5.15 -2.74
CA ASN A 165 -17.32 4.07 -2.22
C ASN A 165 -16.65 3.43 -1.01
N TYR A 166 -17.42 2.76 -0.16
CA TYR A 166 -16.91 2.19 1.09
C TYR A 166 -17.16 0.70 1.21
N THR A 167 -16.17 -0.01 1.74
CA THR A 167 -16.27 -1.43 2.15
C THR A 167 -15.67 -1.62 3.54
N PRO A 168 -16.19 -2.53 4.38
CA PRO A 168 -15.60 -2.82 5.68
C PRO A 168 -14.15 -3.33 5.56
N LEU A 169 -13.28 -2.87 6.46
CA LEU A 169 -11.97 -3.47 6.69
C LEU A 169 -12.15 -4.74 7.52
N ILE A 170 -11.55 -5.84 7.06
CA ILE A 170 -11.53 -7.10 7.79
C ILE A 170 -10.31 -7.12 8.71
N LEU A 171 -10.53 -7.54 9.96
CA LEU A 171 -9.46 -7.75 10.92
C LEU A 171 -8.87 -9.15 10.72
N ASN A 172 -7.57 -9.23 10.42
CA ASN A 172 -6.82 -10.47 10.51
C ASN A 172 -6.06 -10.48 11.85
N PRO A 173 -6.29 -11.46 12.75
CA PRO A 173 -5.63 -11.50 14.05
C PRO A 173 -4.13 -11.80 13.96
N GLY A 174 -3.67 -12.47 12.90
CA GLY A 174 -2.27 -12.85 12.70
C GLY A 174 -1.42 -11.81 11.97
N GLN A 175 -2.02 -10.79 11.35
CA GLN A 175 -1.31 -9.84 10.50
C GLN A 175 -1.81 -8.39 10.66
N PRO A 176 -0.91 -7.40 10.73
CA PRO A 176 -1.28 -5.99 10.83
C PRO A 176 -1.69 -5.38 9.47
N ASP A 177 -1.84 -6.19 8.42
CA ASP A 177 -2.20 -5.73 7.08
C ASP A 177 -3.69 -5.37 6.97
N TYR A 178 -4.05 -4.65 5.91
CA TYR A 178 -5.44 -4.30 5.62
C TYR A 178 -6.07 -5.31 4.67
N PHE A 179 -7.23 -5.82 5.06
CA PHE A 179 -8.00 -6.79 4.29
C PHE A 179 -9.39 -6.23 3.97
N ILE A 180 -9.94 -6.62 2.83
CA ILE A 180 -11.31 -6.30 2.37
C ILE A 180 -11.99 -7.54 1.83
N ASN A 181 -13.33 -7.59 1.85
CA ASN A 181 -14.06 -8.74 1.35
C ASN A 181 -14.45 -8.54 -0.12
N LEU A 182 -14.08 -9.49 -0.97
CA LEU A 182 -14.58 -9.59 -2.34
C LEU A 182 -15.55 -10.75 -2.45
N THR A 183 -16.70 -10.54 -3.08
CA THR A 183 -17.65 -11.61 -3.39
C THR A 183 -17.38 -12.23 -4.76
N SER A 184 -16.98 -11.41 -5.73
CA SER A 184 -16.70 -11.86 -7.09
C SER A 184 -15.73 -10.92 -7.80
N ILE A 185 -15.15 -11.42 -8.89
CA ILE A 185 -14.42 -10.61 -9.87
C ILE A 185 -15.22 -10.65 -11.15
N LYS A 186 -15.56 -9.50 -11.74
CA LYS A 186 -16.21 -9.44 -13.05
C LYS A 186 -15.23 -8.94 -14.10
N VAL A 187 -15.16 -9.63 -15.24
CA VAL A 187 -14.36 -9.21 -16.40
C VAL A 187 -15.34 -8.84 -17.50
N ASN A 188 -15.40 -7.56 -17.87
CA ASN A 188 -16.38 -7.03 -18.83
C ASN A 188 -17.82 -7.47 -18.52
N GLY A 189 -18.19 -7.49 -17.23
CA GLY A 189 -19.49 -7.94 -16.74
C GLY A 189 -19.63 -9.46 -16.52
N VAL A 190 -18.72 -10.29 -17.03
CA VAL A 190 -18.73 -11.74 -16.83
C VAL A 190 -18.18 -12.09 -15.46
N SER A 191 -19.00 -12.71 -14.61
CA SER A 191 -18.68 -12.96 -13.19
C SER A 191 -17.88 -14.24 -12.97
N ILE A 192 -16.78 -14.12 -12.24
CA ILE A 192 -16.00 -15.21 -11.66
C ILE A 192 -16.33 -15.25 -10.16
N GLN A 193 -17.12 -16.25 -9.77
CA GLN A 193 -17.54 -16.41 -8.38
C GLN A 193 -16.37 -16.90 -7.53
N LEU A 194 -16.13 -16.22 -6.41
CA LEU A 194 -15.10 -16.63 -5.45
C LEU A 194 -15.74 -17.55 -4.42
N ASN A 195 -15.09 -18.68 -4.14
CA ASN A 195 -15.59 -19.61 -3.13
C ASN A 195 -15.39 -19.00 -1.73
N GLN A 196 -16.48 -18.55 -1.11
CA GLN A 196 -16.47 -17.86 0.19
C GLN A 196 -15.81 -18.66 1.30
N THR A 197 -15.89 -19.99 1.27
CA THR A 197 -15.25 -20.87 2.25
C THR A 197 -13.72 -20.78 2.20
N ILE A 198 -13.15 -20.49 1.02
CA ILE A 198 -11.70 -20.32 0.82
C ILE A 198 -11.25 -18.90 1.20
N LEU A 199 -12.17 -17.94 1.20
CA LEU A 199 -11.89 -16.54 1.54
C LEU A 199 -11.88 -16.26 3.04
N ALA A 200 -12.36 -17.19 3.88
CA ALA A 200 -12.35 -17.03 5.33
C ALA A 200 -10.93 -16.94 5.88
N VAL A 201 -10.72 -16.02 6.84
CA VAL A 201 -9.49 -15.94 7.64
C VAL A 201 -9.60 -16.98 8.76
N ASP A 202 -8.62 -17.86 8.88
CA ASP A 202 -8.56 -18.83 9.96
C ASP A 202 -8.07 -18.19 11.28
N GLN A 203 -8.13 -18.97 12.36
CA GLN A 203 -7.72 -18.50 13.70
C GLN A 203 -6.22 -18.12 13.82
N HIS A 204 -5.38 -18.56 12.90
CA HIS A 204 -3.95 -18.26 12.85
C HIS A 204 -3.64 -17.09 11.91
N GLY A 205 -4.65 -16.52 11.27
CA GLY A 205 -4.50 -15.44 10.29
C GLY A 205 -4.04 -15.91 8.91
N PHE A 206 -4.11 -17.21 8.63
CA PHE A 206 -3.96 -17.78 7.29
C PHE A 206 -5.31 -17.88 6.60
N GLY A 207 -5.28 -17.86 5.27
CA GLY A 207 -6.49 -17.59 4.52
C GLY A 207 -6.91 -16.12 4.68
N GLY A 208 -7.89 -15.70 3.88
CA GLY A 208 -8.30 -14.31 3.84
C GLY A 208 -8.65 -13.85 2.45
N THR A 209 -9.67 -13.00 2.42
CA THR A 209 -10.39 -12.53 1.24
C THR A 209 -9.48 -11.82 0.24
N THR A 210 -8.93 -10.67 0.62
CA THR A 210 -8.14 -9.80 -0.24
C THR A 210 -7.31 -8.84 0.60
N LYS A 211 -5.99 -8.85 0.43
CA LYS A 211 -5.03 -7.97 1.11
C LYS A 211 -4.62 -6.82 0.20
N LEU A 212 -4.41 -5.62 0.77
CA LEU A 212 -3.78 -4.49 0.09
C LEU A 212 -2.28 -4.46 0.41
N SER A 213 -1.41 -4.32 -0.60
CA SER A 213 0.04 -4.35 -0.42
C SER A 213 0.78 -3.36 -1.33
N THR A 214 1.46 -2.38 -0.73
CA THR A 214 2.29 -1.41 -1.48
C THR A 214 3.70 -1.93 -1.78
N VAL A 215 4.07 -3.10 -1.26
CA VAL A 215 5.37 -3.74 -1.53
C VAL A 215 5.28 -4.87 -2.55
N THR A 216 4.06 -5.25 -2.92
CA THR A 216 3.76 -6.16 -4.02
C THR A 216 3.50 -5.31 -5.26
N PRO A 217 4.34 -5.35 -6.31
CA PRO A 217 4.17 -4.45 -7.46
C PRO A 217 2.89 -4.70 -8.25
N TYR A 218 2.57 -5.96 -8.50
CA TYR A 218 1.44 -6.39 -9.32
C TYR A 218 0.51 -7.29 -8.51
N THR A 219 -0.79 -7.18 -8.77
CA THR A 219 -1.79 -7.99 -8.09
C THR A 219 -1.49 -9.46 -8.29
N THR A 220 -1.42 -10.19 -7.18
CA THR A 220 -1.12 -11.62 -7.16
C THR A 220 -2.37 -12.38 -6.76
N LEU A 221 -2.76 -13.36 -7.57
CA LEU A 221 -3.97 -14.15 -7.40
C LEU A 221 -3.61 -15.60 -7.09
N HIS A 222 -4.30 -16.21 -6.15
CA HIS A 222 -4.20 -17.66 -5.93
C HIS A 222 -4.47 -18.41 -7.25
N SER A 223 -3.71 -19.48 -7.55
CA SER A 223 -3.65 -20.10 -8.88
C SER A 223 -5.01 -20.46 -9.49
N ASN A 224 -5.96 -20.94 -8.67
CA ASN A 224 -7.32 -21.24 -9.14
C ASN A 224 -8.08 -19.98 -9.60
N ILE A 225 -7.92 -18.86 -8.90
CA ILE A 225 -8.51 -17.57 -9.27
C ILE A 225 -7.78 -17.02 -10.49
N TYR A 226 -6.45 -17.07 -10.50
CA TYR A 226 -5.63 -16.60 -11.62
C TYR A 226 -6.02 -17.28 -12.94
N LYS A 227 -6.17 -18.61 -12.93
CA LYS A 227 -6.58 -19.38 -14.10
C LYS A 227 -7.95 -18.94 -14.63
N ALA A 228 -8.98 -18.94 -13.77
CA ALA A 228 -10.31 -18.53 -14.18
C ALA A 228 -10.36 -17.07 -14.66
N PHE A 229 -9.59 -16.19 -13.99
CA PHE A 229 -9.46 -14.78 -14.34
C PHE A 229 -8.84 -14.57 -15.71
N THR A 230 -7.68 -15.17 -15.96
CA THR A 230 -6.96 -15.05 -17.23
C THR A 230 -7.73 -15.68 -18.39
N GLU A 231 -8.35 -16.85 -18.21
CA GLU A 231 -9.22 -17.47 -19.22
C GLU A 231 -10.39 -16.56 -19.59
N THR A 232 -11.06 -15.97 -18.59
CA THR A 232 -12.16 -15.02 -18.83
C THR A 232 -11.68 -13.75 -19.51
N PHE A 233 -10.53 -13.19 -19.09
CA PHE A 233 -9.93 -12.00 -19.68
C PHE A 233 -9.57 -12.21 -21.15
N VAL A 234 -8.96 -13.33 -21.48
CA VAL A 234 -8.64 -13.68 -22.87
C VAL A 234 -9.92 -13.80 -23.69
N ASN A 235 -10.93 -14.52 -23.20
CA ASN A 235 -12.20 -14.69 -23.90
C ASN A 235 -12.88 -13.34 -24.18
N GLU A 236 -12.95 -12.44 -23.18
CA GLU A 236 -13.53 -11.11 -23.37
C GLU A 236 -12.68 -10.22 -24.29
N SER A 237 -11.36 -10.39 -24.30
CA SER A 237 -10.46 -9.65 -25.19
C SER A 237 -10.66 -10.03 -26.67
N THR A 238 -11.03 -11.29 -26.97
CA THR A 238 -11.33 -11.69 -28.36
C THR A 238 -12.53 -10.92 -28.93
N LYS A 239 -13.50 -10.53 -28.10
CA LYS A 239 -14.65 -9.70 -28.52
C LYS A 239 -14.25 -8.27 -28.88
N LEU A 240 -13.04 -7.85 -28.48
CA LEU A 240 -12.42 -6.58 -28.85
C LEU A 240 -11.42 -6.74 -30.02
N ASN A 241 -11.39 -7.90 -30.68
CA ASN A 241 -10.45 -8.25 -31.75
C ASN A 241 -8.98 -8.25 -31.33
N LEU A 242 -8.68 -8.46 -30.04
CA LEU A 242 -7.30 -8.56 -29.56
C LEU A 242 -6.79 -9.99 -29.71
N THR A 243 -5.60 -10.14 -30.28
CA THR A 243 -4.95 -11.43 -30.49
C THR A 243 -3.83 -11.63 -29.47
N LEU A 244 -3.83 -12.80 -28.81
CA LEU A 244 -2.75 -13.16 -27.89
C LEU A 244 -1.41 -13.22 -28.61
N THR A 245 -0.41 -12.58 -28.04
CA THR A 245 0.99 -12.70 -28.45
C THR A 245 1.71 -13.73 -27.60
N ASN A 246 3.01 -13.90 -27.85
CA ASN A 246 3.88 -14.61 -26.92
C ASN A 246 3.85 -13.95 -25.54
N ALA A 247 3.91 -14.79 -24.49
CA ALA A 247 4.04 -14.34 -23.11
C ALA A 247 5.36 -13.57 -22.91
N MET A 248 5.32 -12.57 -22.04
CA MET A 248 6.47 -11.74 -21.69
C MET A 248 6.65 -11.77 -20.18
N GLU A 249 7.59 -12.59 -19.71
CA GLU A 249 7.81 -12.78 -18.27
C GLU A 249 7.94 -11.42 -17.54
N PRO A 250 7.27 -11.28 -16.37
CA PRO A 250 6.53 -12.31 -15.64
C PRO A 250 5.05 -12.50 -16.06
N PHE A 251 4.59 -11.91 -17.16
CA PHE A 251 3.19 -11.90 -17.58
C PHE A 251 2.88 -12.91 -18.68
N ASN A 252 1.73 -13.58 -18.57
CA ASN A 252 1.35 -14.66 -19.50
C ASN A 252 0.31 -14.24 -20.55
N VAL A 253 -0.37 -13.11 -20.35
CA VAL A 253 -1.42 -12.60 -21.25
C VAL A 253 -0.95 -11.27 -21.79
N CYS A 254 -0.62 -11.23 -23.08
CA CYS A 254 -0.11 -10.04 -23.75
C CYS A 254 -0.74 -9.88 -25.13
N TYR A 255 -0.84 -8.63 -25.58
CA TYR A 255 -1.41 -8.22 -26.88
C TYR A 255 -0.46 -7.23 -27.55
N ASN A 256 -0.42 -7.24 -28.89
CA ASN A 256 0.38 -6.26 -29.65
C ASN A 256 -0.11 -4.85 -29.35
N ALA A 257 0.82 -3.91 -29.14
CA ALA A 257 0.45 -2.52 -28.84
C ALA A 257 -0.41 -1.88 -29.95
N ASP A 258 -0.13 -2.21 -31.21
CA ASP A 258 -0.85 -1.69 -32.38
C ASP A 258 -2.32 -2.13 -32.48
N GLU A 259 -2.70 -3.22 -31.79
CA GLU A 259 -4.08 -3.71 -31.73
C GLU A 259 -4.90 -3.01 -30.62
N VAL A 260 -4.22 -2.35 -29.67
CA VAL A 260 -4.83 -1.82 -28.46
C VAL A 260 -4.97 -0.31 -28.56
N LEU A 261 -6.22 0.16 -28.64
CA LEU A 261 -6.52 1.59 -28.70
C LEU A 261 -6.30 2.28 -27.35
N ASP A 262 -5.76 3.49 -27.35
CA ASP A 262 -5.62 4.29 -26.14
C ASP A 262 -6.91 5.03 -25.75
N THR A 263 -7.19 5.10 -24.46
CA THR A 263 -8.31 5.87 -23.89
C THR A 263 -7.82 6.77 -22.74
N THR A 264 -8.69 7.64 -22.22
CA THR A 264 -8.38 8.48 -21.06
C THR A 264 -8.06 7.69 -19.80
N VAL A 265 -8.50 6.43 -19.71
CA VAL A 265 -8.27 5.52 -18.58
C VAL A 265 -7.34 4.37 -18.97
N GLY A 266 -6.45 4.62 -19.93
CA GLY A 266 -5.44 3.67 -20.42
C GLY A 266 -5.90 2.82 -21.61
N PRO A 267 -5.19 1.73 -21.92
CA PRO A 267 -5.48 0.87 -23.08
C PRO A 267 -6.91 0.30 -23.05
N MET A 268 -7.56 0.23 -24.20
CA MET A 268 -8.89 -0.34 -24.35
C MET A 268 -8.83 -1.86 -24.31
N VAL A 269 -9.06 -2.40 -23.11
CA VAL A 269 -9.12 -3.83 -22.79
C VAL A 269 -10.35 -4.12 -21.92
N PRO A 270 -10.71 -5.39 -21.67
CA PRO A 270 -11.78 -5.71 -20.73
C PRO A 270 -11.59 -5.04 -19.37
N THR A 271 -12.62 -4.38 -18.85
CA THR A 271 -12.61 -3.83 -17.48
C THR A 271 -12.67 -4.95 -16.46
N VAL A 272 -12.01 -4.78 -15.32
CA VAL A 272 -12.05 -5.73 -14.21
C VAL A 272 -12.72 -5.06 -13.01
N ASP A 273 -13.83 -5.60 -12.54
CA ASP A 273 -14.55 -5.10 -11.36
C ASP A 273 -14.32 -6.04 -10.17
N LEU A 274 -13.73 -5.52 -9.10
CA LEU A 274 -13.61 -6.19 -7.82
C LEU A 274 -14.87 -5.90 -7.00
N VAL A 275 -15.80 -6.87 -6.93
CA VAL A 275 -17.12 -6.68 -6.31
C VAL A 275 -17.02 -6.93 -4.81
N MET A 276 -17.53 -5.97 -4.02
CA MET A 276 -17.46 -5.97 -2.56
C MET A 276 -18.76 -6.56 -1.96
N ASN A 277 -19.45 -5.82 -1.09
CA ASN A 277 -20.62 -6.28 -0.34
C ASN A 277 -21.94 -6.32 -1.15
N SER A 278 -22.00 -5.68 -2.30
CA SER A 278 -23.16 -5.73 -3.21
C SER A 278 -22.71 -5.51 -4.65
N ASP A 279 -23.51 -5.94 -5.62
CA ASP A 279 -23.19 -5.82 -7.05
C ASP A 279 -22.93 -4.37 -7.50
N ASP A 280 -23.50 -3.39 -6.81
CA ASP A 280 -23.32 -1.95 -7.08
C ASP A 280 -22.09 -1.33 -6.39
N VAL A 281 -21.45 -2.06 -5.47
CA VAL A 281 -20.26 -1.60 -4.74
C VAL A 281 -19.06 -2.39 -5.26
N PHE A 282 -18.39 -1.84 -6.26
CA PHE A 282 -17.23 -2.46 -6.89
C PHE A 282 -16.11 -1.45 -7.12
N TRP A 283 -14.87 -1.93 -7.04
CA TRP A 283 -13.70 -1.20 -7.50
C TRP A 283 -13.39 -1.60 -8.93
N ARG A 284 -13.58 -0.65 -9.87
CA ARG A 284 -13.27 -0.84 -11.28
C ARG A 284 -11.80 -0.56 -11.58
N ILE A 285 -11.15 -1.55 -12.17
CA ILE A 285 -9.80 -1.52 -12.71
C ILE A 285 -9.93 -1.36 -14.23
N PHE A 286 -9.48 -0.20 -14.73
CA PHE A 286 -9.38 0.10 -16.15
C PHE A 286 -8.03 -0.32 -16.72
N GLY A 287 -7.87 -0.21 -18.04
CA GLY A 287 -6.62 -0.52 -18.76
C GLY A 287 -5.37 0.10 -18.14
N SER A 288 -5.45 1.33 -17.63
CA SER A 288 -4.33 2.01 -16.96
C SER A 288 -3.80 1.26 -15.73
N ASN A 289 -4.63 0.42 -15.12
CA ASN A 289 -4.33 -0.31 -13.89
C ASN A 289 -4.36 -1.83 -14.08
N SER A 290 -4.92 -2.34 -15.18
CA SER A 290 -4.89 -3.76 -15.53
C SER A 290 -3.73 -4.13 -16.45
N MET A 291 -3.25 -3.20 -17.28
CA MET A 291 -2.23 -3.48 -18.30
C MET A 291 -0.89 -2.81 -17.99
N VAL A 292 0.19 -3.44 -18.44
CA VAL A 292 1.57 -3.00 -18.33
C VAL A 292 2.17 -2.98 -19.74
N ARG A 293 2.68 -1.83 -20.18
CA ARG A 293 3.32 -1.73 -21.49
C ARG A 293 4.78 -2.17 -21.40
N ILE A 294 5.19 -3.04 -22.30
CA ILE A 294 6.59 -3.50 -22.45
C ILE A 294 7.04 -3.13 -23.85
N ALA A 295 7.82 -2.06 -23.94
CA ALA A 295 8.41 -1.57 -25.18
C ALA A 295 9.94 -1.64 -25.10
N ARG A 296 10.54 -2.74 -25.56
CA ARG A 296 12.00 -2.96 -25.57
C ARG A 296 12.39 -4.02 -26.60
N ASP A 297 13.63 -3.94 -27.10
CA ASP A 297 14.24 -4.99 -27.95
C ASP A 297 13.39 -5.38 -29.17
N GLY A 298 12.70 -4.42 -29.78
CA GLY A 298 11.82 -4.64 -30.93
C GLY A 298 10.44 -5.24 -30.58
N VAL A 299 10.15 -5.45 -29.30
CA VAL A 299 8.84 -5.85 -28.77
C VAL A 299 8.10 -4.61 -28.27
N ASP A 300 6.83 -4.45 -28.64
CA ASP A 300 5.91 -3.46 -28.09
C ASP A 300 4.55 -4.11 -27.84
N VAL A 301 4.28 -4.43 -26.57
CA VAL A 301 3.08 -5.17 -26.16
C VAL A 301 2.47 -4.57 -24.89
N TRP A 302 1.17 -4.77 -24.74
CA TRP A 302 0.45 -4.58 -23.49
C TRP A 302 0.19 -5.93 -22.83
N CYS A 303 0.68 -6.11 -21.61
CA CYS A 303 0.52 -7.34 -20.83
C CYS A 303 -0.38 -7.14 -19.62
N LEU A 304 -1.19 -8.15 -19.30
CA LEU A 304 -2.06 -8.15 -18.13
C LEU A 304 -1.22 -8.20 -16.84
N GLY A 305 -1.27 -7.13 -16.05
CA GLY A 305 -0.49 -6.87 -14.85
C GLY A 305 -0.96 -7.64 -13.61
N PHE A 306 -1.30 -8.92 -13.77
CA PHE A 306 -1.71 -9.83 -12.71
C PHE A 306 -0.81 -11.08 -12.74
N LEU A 307 -0.45 -11.59 -11.57
CA LEU A 307 0.47 -12.73 -11.44
C LEU A 307 -0.20 -13.92 -10.75
N ASP A 308 0.22 -15.13 -11.12
CA ASP A 308 -0.09 -16.34 -10.37
C ASP A 308 0.73 -16.35 -9.07
N GLY A 309 0.05 -16.47 -7.94
CA GLY A 309 0.67 -16.53 -6.61
C GLY A 309 1.27 -17.88 -6.24
N GLU A 310 1.06 -18.90 -7.07
CA GLU A 310 1.37 -20.30 -6.78
C GLU A 310 0.63 -20.84 -5.52
N ILE A 311 0.49 -22.16 -5.41
CA ILE A 311 -0.39 -22.77 -4.38
C ILE A 311 0.17 -22.65 -2.95
N LYS A 312 1.45 -22.26 -2.76
CA LYS A 312 2.11 -22.38 -1.46
C LYS A 312 2.09 -21.09 -0.64
N ASN A 313 1.49 -21.19 0.55
CA ASN A 313 1.68 -20.28 1.69
C ASN A 313 1.31 -18.80 1.46
N MET A 314 0.31 -18.52 0.61
CA MET A 314 -0.20 -17.16 0.50
C MET A 314 -0.91 -16.75 1.80
N THR A 315 -0.62 -15.54 2.27
CA THR A 315 -1.29 -14.94 3.42
C THR A 315 -2.69 -14.40 3.12
N ALA A 316 -3.07 -14.36 1.83
CA ALA A 316 -4.38 -13.97 1.33
C ALA A 316 -4.63 -14.64 -0.03
N MET A 317 -5.89 -14.85 -0.42
CA MET A 317 -6.22 -15.41 -1.75
C MET A 317 -5.97 -14.43 -2.89
N ILE A 318 -6.06 -13.13 -2.59
CA ILE A 318 -5.84 -12.03 -3.52
C ILE A 318 -4.97 -11.00 -2.79
N ILE A 319 -3.88 -10.58 -3.41
CA ILE A 319 -3.04 -9.48 -2.92
C ILE A 319 -3.07 -8.38 -3.97
N ILE A 320 -3.79 -7.29 -3.72
CA ILE A 320 -3.84 -6.12 -4.61
C ILE A 320 -2.52 -5.36 -4.48
N GLY A 321 -1.82 -5.25 -5.60
CA GLY A 321 -0.49 -4.64 -5.70
C GLY A 321 -0.49 -3.16 -6.04
N GLY A 322 0.70 -2.56 -6.04
CA GLY A 322 0.98 -1.16 -6.33
C GLY A 322 0.36 -0.67 -7.64
N HIS A 323 0.61 -1.38 -8.75
CA HIS A 323 0.12 -1.01 -10.09
C HIS A 323 -1.40 -0.83 -10.15
N GLN A 324 -2.14 -1.70 -9.45
CA GLN A 324 -3.61 -1.61 -9.38
C GLN A 324 -4.09 -0.49 -8.45
N MET A 325 -3.26 -0.01 -7.53
CA MET A 325 -3.56 1.11 -6.62
C MET A 325 -3.15 2.48 -7.18
N GLU A 326 -2.31 2.52 -8.21
CA GLU A 326 -1.90 3.78 -8.86
C GLU A 326 -3.10 4.53 -9.43
N ASN A 327 -3.11 5.85 -9.32
CA ASN A 327 -4.22 6.71 -9.74
C ASN A 327 -5.59 6.30 -9.15
N ASN A 328 -5.61 5.71 -7.96
CA ASN A 328 -6.82 5.48 -7.18
C ASN A 328 -6.66 6.19 -5.82
N LEU A 329 -7.71 6.83 -5.33
CA LEU A 329 -7.71 7.34 -3.96
C LEU A 329 -8.18 6.23 -3.02
N LEU A 330 -7.34 5.89 -2.04
CA LEU A 330 -7.62 4.88 -1.02
C LEU A 330 -7.62 5.54 0.36
N GLN A 331 -8.78 5.63 1.01
CA GLN A 331 -8.95 6.19 2.35
C GLN A 331 -9.13 5.07 3.37
N PHE A 332 -8.20 4.95 4.30
CA PHE A 332 -8.26 4.00 5.41
C PHE A 332 -8.82 4.72 6.63
N ASP A 333 -10.12 4.51 6.90
CA ASP A 333 -10.82 5.04 8.06
C ASP A 333 -10.76 3.99 9.17
N LEU A 334 -9.80 4.15 10.08
CA LEU A 334 -9.56 3.20 11.17
C LEU A 334 -10.50 3.42 12.35
N GLU A 335 -11.25 4.52 12.39
CA GLU A 335 -12.27 4.75 13.41
C GLU A 335 -13.54 3.98 13.06
N GLN A 336 -13.96 4.06 11.79
CA GLN A 336 -15.13 3.35 11.30
C GLN A 336 -14.80 1.96 10.73
N GLN A 337 -13.54 1.54 10.77
CA GLN A 337 -13.04 0.26 10.25
C GLN A 337 -13.50 -0.01 8.81
N ARG A 338 -13.27 0.96 7.92
CA ARG A 338 -13.67 0.87 6.50
C ARG A 338 -12.61 1.44 5.56
N LEU A 339 -12.61 0.92 4.34
CA LEU A 339 -11.83 1.44 3.23
C LEU A 339 -12.75 2.23 2.30
N GLY A 340 -12.43 3.50 2.10
CA GLY A 340 -12.93 4.31 0.98
C GLY A 340 -12.07 4.08 -0.26
N PHE A 341 -12.67 3.88 -1.43
CA PHE A 341 -11.97 3.71 -2.71
C PHE A 341 -12.75 4.38 -3.85
N SER A 342 -12.04 4.99 -4.82
CA SER A 342 -12.66 5.77 -5.90
C SER A 342 -12.83 5.05 -7.26
N SER A 343 -12.08 3.97 -7.51
CA SER A 343 -11.65 3.57 -8.87
C SER A 343 -10.74 4.63 -9.53
N SER A 344 -10.26 4.38 -10.76
CA SER A 344 -9.24 5.23 -11.40
C SER A 344 -9.69 6.70 -11.51
N VAL A 345 -8.89 7.59 -10.93
CA VAL A 345 -9.17 9.03 -10.89
C VAL A 345 -9.00 9.70 -12.25
N LEU A 346 -8.36 8.99 -13.20
CA LEU A 346 -8.25 9.40 -14.60
C LEU A 346 -9.63 9.58 -15.25
N ALA A 347 -10.65 8.83 -14.80
CA ALA A 347 -12.03 8.98 -15.25
C ALA A 347 -12.62 10.37 -14.90
N TYR A 348 -12.07 11.04 -13.90
CA TYR A 348 -12.44 12.39 -13.48
C TYR A 348 -11.52 13.47 -14.07
N LYS A 349 -10.70 13.14 -15.08
CA LYS A 349 -9.74 14.07 -15.72
C LYS A 349 -8.70 14.64 -14.76
N THR A 350 -8.26 13.83 -13.79
CA THR A 350 -7.15 14.13 -12.89
C THR A 350 -6.27 12.90 -12.67
N SER A 351 -5.15 13.05 -11.99
CA SER A 351 -4.26 11.95 -11.59
C SER A 351 -3.80 12.18 -10.15
N CYS A 352 -3.25 11.14 -9.50
CA CYS A 352 -2.67 11.32 -8.17
C CYS A 352 -1.44 12.25 -8.18
N SER A 353 -0.81 12.46 -9.34
CA SER A 353 0.27 13.44 -9.52
C SER A 353 -0.20 14.90 -9.63
N ASN A 354 -1.51 15.14 -9.74
CA ASN A 354 -2.09 16.49 -9.83
C ASN A 354 -2.34 17.14 -8.46
N PHE A 355 -1.86 16.57 -7.37
CA PHE A 355 -1.84 17.27 -6.08
C PHE A 355 -0.87 18.46 -6.17
N ASN A 356 -1.31 19.65 -5.74
CA ASN A 356 -0.49 20.84 -5.88
C ASN A 356 0.50 20.94 -4.72
N PHE A 357 1.76 20.58 -4.97
CA PHE A 357 2.84 20.67 -3.97
C PHE A 357 3.41 22.08 -3.77
N THR A 358 2.81 23.13 -4.36
CA THR A 358 3.21 24.51 -4.10
C THR A 358 2.85 24.90 -2.66
N THR A 359 3.84 25.33 -1.87
CA THR A 359 3.62 25.71 -0.47
C THR A 359 2.73 26.94 -0.34
N SER A 360 1.65 26.83 0.43
CA SER A 360 0.80 27.96 0.82
C SER A 360 1.29 28.57 2.13
N SER A 361 1.70 29.83 2.09
CA SER A 361 2.16 30.57 3.28
C SER A 361 1.07 30.85 4.32
N ASN A 362 -0.20 30.69 3.93
CA ASN A 362 -1.36 31.08 4.74
C ASN A 362 -1.94 29.92 5.58
N LEU A 363 -1.35 28.72 5.51
CA LEU A 363 -1.76 27.54 6.26
C LEU A 363 -0.74 27.26 7.37
N SER A 364 -1.10 27.57 8.61
CA SER A 364 -0.28 27.38 9.82
C SER A 364 -0.79 26.24 10.71
#